data_AF-A0A2V7HFS3-F1
#
_entry.id   AF-A0A2V7HFS3-F1
#
_cell.length_a   1.000
_cell.length_b   1.000
_cell.length_c   1.000
_cell.angle_alpha   90.00
_cell.angle_beta   90.00
_cell.angle_gamma   90.00
#
_symmetry.space_group_name_H-M   'P 1'
#
loop_
_entity.id
_entity.type
_entity.pdbx_description
1 polymer ?
#
loop_
_entity_poly.entity_id
_entity_poly.type
_entity_poly.pdbx_seq_one_letter_code
_entity_poly.pdbx_strand_id
1 'polypeptide(L)'
;VGEINTSVYCFDGRRLWSVLERVRPENDQGEYYLTDVIGLLGKAGGRIEAIAVTDPEEALGVNDRKQLAALAAIQRRRILDRHMLAGVTILDPATTYIDDTVTIGADTVIYPHVIVDVASEIGSDCVIGAGCQIRATKLGDRVRLLAYCVMTESVVDNGAVMGPFCHLRPKSHVGENCEIGNFIELKKAKVGRKTKAHHVGYLGDVVIGEGANIGAGTIFVNYDGAAKHTTLVGDGAFVGSNTSIVAPVTIGEGAYVAAGSVITKDVPADALVVERAEQVVKEGWAARRRAARAAQKKKDS
;
A
#
# COMPACT_ATOMS: atom_id res chain seq x y z
N VAL A 1 19.63 40.56 -14.77
CA VAL A 1 19.82 39.53 -15.82
C VAL A 1 18.43 39.18 -16.34
N GLY A 2 18.19 39.30 -17.64
CA GLY A 2 16.87 39.06 -18.26
C GLY A 2 16.74 37.70 -18.96
N GLU A 3 17.84 36.98 -19.15
CA GLU A 3 17.93 35.68 -19.81
C GLU A 3 19.04 34.87 -19.15
N ILE A 4 18.81 33.56 -18.98
CA ILE A 4 19.78 32.63 -18.41
C ILE A 4 19.97 31.42 -19.34
N ASN A 5 21.15 30.84 -19.26
CA ASN A 5 21.49 29.63 -20.00
C ASN A 5 21.03 28.38 -19.23
N THR A 6 20.16 27.58 -19.85
CA THR A 6 19.61 26.34 -19.25
C THR A 6 20.56 25.15 -19.37
N SER A 7 21.69 25.33 -20.05
CA SER A 7 22.69 24.28 -20.32
C SER A 7 22.18 23.08 -21.14
N VAL A 8 21.09 23.29 -21.88
CA VAL A 8 20.57 22.33 -22.88
C VAL A 8 20.89 22.87 -24.27
N TYR A 9 21.59 22.07 -25.07
CA TYR A 9 22.02 22.46 -26.41
C TYR A 9 21.77 21.34 -27.42
N CYS A 10 21.56 21.73 -28.67
CA CYS A 10 21.59 20.82 -29.81
C CYS A 10 22.66 21.32 -30.79
N PHE A 11 23.66 20.50 -31.07
CA PHE A 11 24.77 20.84 -31.96
C PHE A 11 24.80 19.92 -33.18
N ASP A 12 25.30 20.43 -34.31
CA ASP A 12 25.85 19.55 -35.34
C ASP A 12 27.09 18.84 -34.78
N GLY A 13 27.09 17.51 -34.82
CA GLY A 13 28.13 16.70 -34.19
C GLY A 13 29.53 16.98 -34.76
N ARG A 14 29.69 17.11 -36.09
CA ARG A 14 31.01 17.30 -36.70
C ARG A 14 31.61 18.66 -36.31
N ARG A 15 30.79 19.70 -36.31
CA ARG A 15 31.20 21.05 -35.89
C ARG A 15 31.56 21.09 -34.41
N LEU A 16 30.76 20.44 -33.56
CA LEU A 16 31.03 20.33 -32.12
C LEU A 16 32.42 19.72 -31.87
N TRP A 17 32.71 18.57 -32.47
CA TRP A 17 34.00 17.88 -32.28
C TRP A 17 35.20 18.75 -32.66
N SER A 18 35.11 19.46 -33.79
CA SER A 18 36.19 20.36 -34.25
C SER A 18 36.49 21.53 -33.31
N VAL A 19 35.54 21.87 -32.44
CA VAL A 19 35.63 23.02 -31.52
C VAL A 19 35.95 22.58 -30.09
N LEU A 20 35.52 21.39 -29.66
CA LEU A 20 35.80 20.87 -28.33
C LEU A 20 37.30 20.78 -28.02
N GLU A 21 38.12 20.40 -29.01
CA GLU A 21 39.60 20.35 -28.87
C GLU A 21 40.23 21.71 -28.55
N ARG A 22 39.49 22.81 -28.74
CA ARG A 22 39.96 24.18 -28.54
C ARG A 22 39.49 24.79 -27.23
N VAL A 23 38.64 24.10 -26.47
CA VAL A 23 38.23 24.53 -25.12
C VAL A 23 39.44 24.42 -24.20
N ARG A 24 39.67 25.43 -23.36
CA ARG A 24 40.80 25.50 -22.43
C ARG A 24 40.28 25.79 -21.02
N PRO A 25 40.89 25.23 -19.97
CA PRO A 25 40.47 25.44 -18.58
C PRO A 25 41.02 26.75 -18.01
N GLU A 26 40.92 27.82 -18.79
CA GLU A 26 41.47 29.15 -18.48
C GLU A 26 40.38 30.01 -17.83
N ASN A 27 39.86 29.56 -16.69
CA ASN A 27 38.88 30.27 -15.87
C ASN A 27 39.19 30.11 -14.39
N ASP A 28 38.48 30.86 -13.55
CA ASP A 28 38.69 30.91 -12.09
C ASP A 28 38.55 29.53 -11.40
N GLN A 29 37.86 28.57 -12.03
CA GLN A 29 37.66 27.21 -11.51
C GLN A 29 38.65 26.20 -12.10
N GLY A 30 39.37 26.54 -13.17
CA GLY A 30 40.27 25.62 -13.87
C GLY A 30 39.54 24.46 -14.57
N GLU A 31 38.29 24.67 -15.00
CA GLU A 31 37.44 23.63 -15.59
C GLU A 31 37.19 23.85 -17.09
N TYR A 32 36.83 22.80 -17.84
CA TYR A 32 36.46 22.93 -19.25
C TYR A 32 34.97 23.27 -19.37
N TYR A 33 34.64 24.50 -19.73
CA TYR A 33 33.23 24.91 -19.87
C TYR A 33 32.68 24.60 -21.26
N LEU A 34 31.64 23.75 -21.32
CA LEU A 34 30.90 23.50 -22.55
C LEU A 34 30.28 24.80 -23.12
N THR A 35 29.97 25.78 -22.28
CA THR A 35 29.43 27.09 -22.69
C THR A 35 30.34 27.83 -23.67
N ASP A 36 31.66 27.61 -23.60
CA ASP A 36 32.63 28.29 -24.46
C ASP A 36 32.53 27.85 -25.93
N VAL A 37 32.01 26.64 -26.17
CA VAL A 37 31.77 26.10 -27.50
C VAL A 37 30.83 27.02 -28.30
N ILE A 38 29.84 27.63 -27.66
CA ILE A 38 28.90 28.56 -28.31
C ILE A 38 29.67 29.74 -28.91
N GLY A 39 30.54 30.37 -28.12
CA GLY A 39 31.38 31.48 -28.58
C GLY A 39 32.36 31.08 -29.67
N LEU A 40 32.97 29.89 -29.56
CA LEU A 40 33.92 29.37 -30.55
C LEU A 40 33.25 29.03 -31.89
N LEU A 41 32.05 28.43 -31.86
CA LEU A 41 31.25 28.16 -33.07
C LEU A 41 30.79 29.46 -33.73
N GLY A 42 30.36 30.46 -32.94
CA GLY A 42 30.00 31.78 -33.46
C GLY A 42 31.18 32.46 -34.15
N LYS A 43 32.37 32.45 -33.54
CA LYS A 43 33.61 32.98 -34.14
C LYS A 43 34.03 32.25 -35.42
N ALA A 44 33.67 30.97 -35.56
CA ALA A 44 33.90 30.19 -36.78
C ALA A 44 32.84 30.43 -37.87
N GLY A 45 31.93 31.40 -37.69
CA GLY A 45 30.86 31.73 -38.65
C GLY A 45 29.63 30.81 -38.54
N GLY A 46 29.52 30.03 -37.47
CA GLY A 46 28.33 29.21 -37.20
C GLY A 46 27.11 30.05 -36.80
N ARG A 47 25.92 29.62 -37.23
CA ARG A 47 24.64 30.18 -36.77
C ARG A 47 24.31 29.62 -35.39
N ILE A 48 23.95 30.49 -34.46
CA ILE A 48 23.51 30.16 -33.11
C ILE A 48 22.07 30.64 -32.97
N GLU A 49 21.19 29.78 -32.49
CA GLU A 49 19.80 30.12 -32.20
C GLU A 49 19.50 29.82 -30.74
N ALA A 50 18.85 30.76 -30.07
CA ALA A 50 18.32 30.57 -28.72
C ALA A 50 16.84 30.21 -28.83
N ILE A 51 16.43 29.13 -28.16
CA ILE A 51 15.03 28.74 -28.01
C ILE A 51 14.69 28.91 -26.54
N ALA A 52 13.80 29.87 -26.25
CA ALA A 52 13.31 30.07 -24.90
C ALA A 52 12.29 28.97 -24.53
N VAL A 53 12.41 28.42 -23.32
CA VAL A 53 11.39 27.54 -22.76
C VAL A 53 10.13 28.32 -22.46
N THR A 54 8.96 27.74 -22.74
CA THR A 54 7.67 28.38 -22.43
C THR A 54 7.37 28.36 -20.94
N ASP A 55 7.85 27.33 -20.24
CA ASP A 55 7.76 27.20 -18.80
C ASP A 55 9.16 27.21 -18.18
N PRO A 56 9.55 28.29 -17.48
CA PRO A 56 10.84 28.38 -16.81
C PRO A 56 11.07 27.29 -15.76
N GLU A 57 10.02 26.69 -15.20
CA GLU A 57 10.16 25.63 -14.19
C GLU A 57 10.82 24.37 -14.76
N GLU A 58 10.67 24.10 -16.06
CA GLU A 58 11.32 22.97 -16.73
C GLU A 58 12.84 23.09 -16.80
N ALA A 59 13.36 24.31 -16.68
CA ALA A 59 14.78 24.62 -16.75
C ALA A 59 15.44 24.77 -15.36
N LEU A 60 14.71 24.48 -14.27
CA LEU A 60 15.26 24.59 -12.92
C LEU A 60 16.30 23.49 -12.66
N GLY A 61 17.52 23.90 -12.30
CA GLY A 61 18.56 23.00 -11.84
C GLY A 61 18.38 22.57 -10.38
N VAL A 62 18.97 21.42 -10.02
CA VAL A 62 18.97 20.89 -8.65
C VAL A 62 20.40 20.64 -8.21
N ASN A 63 20.88 21.47 -7.29
CA ASN A 63 22.21 21.39 -6.68
C ASN A 63 22.15 20.99 -5.19
N ASP A 64 20.98 21.13 -4.55
CA ASP A 64 20.79 20.75 -3.16
C ASP A 64 19.40 20.12 -2.88
N ARG A 65 19.21 19.64 -1.66
CA ARG A 65 17.97 18.95 -1.25
C ARG A 65 16.76 19.88 -1.13
N LYS A 66 16.97 21.18 -0.91
CA LYS A 66 15.86 22.17 -0.86
C LYS A 66 15.33 22.41 -2.27
N GLN A 67 16.22 22.54 -3.25
CA GLN A 67 15.88 22.66 -4.66
C GLN A 67 15.19 21.38 -5.17
N LEU A 68 15.68 20.20 -4.78
CA LEU A 68 15.03 18.92 -5.10
C LEU A 68 13.59 18.88 -4.56
N ALA A 69 13.38 19.29 -3.31
CA ALA A 69 12.06 19.32 -2.71
C ALA A 69 11.11 20.30 -3.42
N ALA A 70 11.61 21.46 -3.84
CA ALA A 70 10.83 22.44 -4.60
C ALA A 70 10.40 21.89 -5.96
N LEU A 71 11.33 21.30 -6.72
CA LEU A 71 11.02 20.70 -8.03
C LEU A 71 10.08 19.49 -7.90
N ALA A 72 10.25 18.67 -6.86
CA ALA A 72 9.35 17.56 -6.58
C ALA A 72 7.92 18.03 -6.25
N ALA A 73 7.74 19.20 -5.62
CA ALA A 73 6.42 19.78 -5.37
C ALA A 73 5.74 20.22 -6.68
N ILE A 74 6.50 20.83 -7.61
CA ILE A 74 6.03 21.18 -8.95
C ILE A 74 5.57 19.95 -9.71
N GLN A 75 6.42 18.90 -9.78
CA GLN A 75 6.08 17.67 -10.48
C GLN A 75 4.87 16.97 -9.88
N ARG A 76 4.80 16.89 -8.55
CA ARG A 76 3.63 16.36 -7.85
C ARG A 76 2.37 17.11 -8.25
N ARG A 77 2.41 18.44 -8.29
CA ARG A 77 1.24 19.23 -8.69
C ARG A 77 0.78 18.89 -10.10
N ARG A 78 1.69 18.76 -11.06
CA ARG A 78 1.38 18.37 -12.45
C ARG A 78 0.70 17.00 -12.53
N ILE A 79 1.21 16.02 -11.78
CA ILE A 79 0.62 14.66 -11.72
C ILE A 79 -0.81 14.74 -11.16
N LEU A 80 -1.02 15.42 -10.04
CA LEU A 80 -2.34 15.55 -9.42
C LEU A 80 -3.31 16.32 -10.33
N ASP A 81 -2.86 17.37 -11.00
CA ASP A 81 -3.68 18.14 -11.95
C ASP A 81 -4.12 17.28 -13.14
N ARG A 82 -3.24 16.40 -13.66
CA ARG A 82 -3.60 15.44 -14.71
C ARG A 82 -4.73 14.50 -14.27
N HIS A 83 -4.67 13.98 -13.04
CA HIS A 83 -5.74 13.14 -12.51
C HIS A 83 -7.04 13.92 -12.30
N MET A 84 -6.97 15.15 -11.78
CA MET A 84 -8.16 15.98 -11.60
C MET A 84 -8.83 16.35 -12.93
N LEU A 85 -8.04 16.67 -13.96
CA LEU A 85 -8.55 16.89 -15.32
C LEU A 85 -9.18 15.63 -15.94
N ALA A 86 -8.74 14.44 -15.52
CA ALA A 86 -9.30 13.16 -15.93
C ALA A 86 -10.57 12.75 -15.14
N GLY A 87 -11.05 13.59 -14.21
CA GLY A 87 -12.29 13.35 -13.46
C GLY A 87 -12.10 12.77 -12.05
N VAL A 88 -10.88 12.75 -11.51
CA VAL A 88 -10.60 12.32 -10.13
C VAL A 88 -10.75 13.47 -9.15
N THR A 89 -11.44 13.25 -8.03
CA THR A 89 -11.50 14.25 -6.96
C THR A 89 -10.37 14.02 -5.96
N ILE A 90 -9.41 14.94 -5.89
CA ILE A 90 -8.37 14.94 -4.85
C ILE A 90 -8.68 16.07 -3.85
N LEU A 91 -9.08 15.71 -2.64
CA LEU A 91 -9.61 16.67 -1.66
C LEU A 91 -8.55 17.64 -1.13
N ASP A 92 -7.31 17.15 -0.95
CA ASP A 92 -6.18 17.99 -0.54
C ASP A 92 -4.93 17.63 -1.35
N PRO A 93 -4.69 18.33 -2.47
CA PRO A 93 -3.49 18.11 -3.28
C PRO A 93 -2.17 18.42 -2.56
N ALA A 94 -2.17 19.25 -1.50
CA ALA A 94 -0.94 19.61 -0.80
C ALA A 94 -0.37 18.44 0.03
N THR A 95 -1.23 17.51 0.44
CA THR A 95 -0.87 16.37 1.30
C THR A 95 -1.02 15.01 0.62
N THR A 96 -1.43 14.97 -0.65
CA THR A 96 -1.63 13.74 -1.42
C THR A 96 -0.43 13.47 -2.34
N TYR A 97 0.00 12.22 -2.43
CA TYR A 97 1.14 11.79 -3.23
C TYR A 97 0.71 10.66 -4.15
N ILE A 98 0.87 10.87 -5.46
CA ILE A 98 0.55 9.88 -6.49
C ILE A 98 1.76 9.82 -7.41
N ASP A 99 2.26 8.62 -7.66
CA ASP A 99 3.35 8.37 -8.60
C ASP A 99 2.87 8.59 -10.06
N ASP A 100 3.78 9.04 -10.94
CA ASP A 100 3.46 9.38 -12.32
C ASP A 100 2.93 8.20 -13.14
N THR A 101 3.26 6.96 -12.75
CA THR A 101 2.83 5.74 -13.44
C THR A 101 1.43 5.24 -13.04
N VAL A 102 0.82 5.84 -12.02
CA VAL A 102 -0.46 5.40 -11.47
C VAL A 102 -1.61 5.77 -12.39
N THR A 103 -2.58 4.88 -12.52
CA THR A 103 -3.87 5.16 -13.19
C THR A 103 -5.00 5.13 -12.18
N ILE A 104 -5.94 6.07 -12.33
CA ILE A 104 -7.11 6.22 -11.47
C ILE A 104 -8.31 6.51 -12.35
N GLY A 105 -9.37 5.71 -12.21
CA GLY A 105 -10.63 5.89 -12.91
C GLY A 105 -11.39 7.13 -12.47
N ALA A 106 -12.27 7.65 -13.35
CA ALA A 106 -13.09 8.82 -13.09
C ALA A 106 -14.01 8.62 -11.88
N ASP A 107 -14.45 9.73 -11.28
CA ASP A 107 -15.36 9.77 -10.13
C ASP A 107 -14.79 9.13 -8.84
N THR A 108 -13.52 8.73 -8.86
CA THR A 108 -12.80 8.32 -7.65
C THR A 108 -12.44 9.54 -6.78
N VAL A 109 -12.64 9.38 -5.47
CA VAL A 109 -12.32 10.40 -4.44
C VAL A 109 -11.12 9.96 -3.61
N ILE A 110 -10.09 10.81 -3.58
CA ILE A 110 -8.87 10.64 -2.79
C ILE A 110 -8.86 11.63 -1.63
N TYR A 111 -8.80 11.12 -0.40
CA TYR A 111 -8.73 11.91 0.82
C TYR A 111 -7.29 12.36 1.14
N PRO A 112 -7.11 13.30 2.09
CA PRO A 112 -5.79 13.80 2.48
C PRO A 112 -4.84 12.69 2.97
N HIS A 113 -3.54 12.95 2.84
CA HIS A 113 -2.45 12.05 3.29
C HIS A 113 -2.42 10.67 2.63
N VAL A 114 -3.12 10.49 1.50
CA VAL A 114 -3.03 9.26 0.71
C VAL A 114 -1.71 9.24 -0.08
N ILE A 115 -1.08 8.07 -0.11
CA ILE A 115 0.10 7.80 -0.92
C ILE A 115 -0.23 6.62 -1.85
N VAL A 116 -0.17 6.87 -3.16
CA VAL A 116 -0.28 5.83 -4.20
C VAL A 116 1.03 5.75 -4.96
N ASP A 117 1.76 4.66 -4.73
CA ASP A 117 3.09 4.40 -5.26
C ASP A 117 3.01 3.59 -6.57
N VAL A 118 4.16 3.43 -7.23
CA VAL A 118 4.34 2.79 -8.54
C VAL A 118 3.54 1.51 -8.75
N ALA A 119 3.19 1.26 -10.01
CA ALA A 119 2.49 0.04 -10.46
C ALA A 119 1.14 -0.21 -9.76
N SER A 120 0.48 0.85 -9.31
CA SER A 120 -0.87 0.78 -8.74
C SER A 120 -1.92 1.24 -9.76
N GLU A 121 -3.06 0.58 -9.74
CA GLU A 121 -4.22 0.90 -10.57
C GLU A 121 -5.44 1.02 -9.65
N ILE A 122 -6.20 2.10 -9.79
CA ILE A 122 -7.45 2.31 -9.05
C ILE A 122 -8.59 2.46 -10.06
N GLY A 123 -9.66 1.68 -9.89
CA GLY A 123 -10.85 1.75 -10.73
C GLY A 123 -11.62 3.07 -10.60
N SER A 124 -12.81 3.08 -11.19
CA SER A 124 -13.73 4.23 -11.14
C SER A 124 -14.61 4.18 -9.89
N ASP A 125 -15.21 5.31 -9.53
CA ASP A 125 -16.15 5.41 -8.39
C ASP A 125 -15.59 4.92 -7.04
N CYS A 126 -14.26 4.93 -6.87
CA CYS A 126 -13.64 4.50 -5.62
C CYS A 126 -13.63 5.61 -4.57
N VAL A 127 -13.53 5.21 -3.30
CA VAL A 127 -13.30 6.15 -2.19
C VAL A 127 -12.07 5.70 -1.42
N ILE A 128 -10.99 6.47 -1.50
CA ILE A 128 -9.73 6.17 -0.83
C ILE A 128 -9.59 7.06 0.39
N GLY A 129 -9.84 6.48 1.57
CA GLY A 129 -9.83 7.17 2.85
C GLY A 129 -8.46 7.74 3.26
N ALA A 130 -8.49 8.68 4.20
CA ALA A 130 -7.30 9.42 4.60
C ALA A 130 -6.17 8.52 5.11
N GLY A 131 -4.94 8.86 4.75
CA GLY A 131 -3.75 8.14 5.24
C GLY A 131 -3.54 6.74 4.65
N CYS A 132 -4.32 6.32 3.65
CA CYS A 132 -4.08 5.05 2.96
C CYS A 132 -2.74 5.06 2.22
N GLN A 133 -2.06 3.90 2.24
CA GLN A 133 -0.82 3.66 1.51
C GLN A 133 -1.01 2.48 0.56
N ILE A 134 -0.85 2.73 -0.73
CA ILE A 134 -1.14 1.77 -1.79
C ILE A 134 0.11 1.64 -2.66
N ARG A 135 0.61 0.42 -2.84
CA ARG A 135 1.80 0.15 -3.66
C ARG A 135 1.64 -1.11 -4.48
N ALA A 136 1.98 -1.08 -5.76
CA ALA A 136 1.90 -2.24 -6.65
C ALA A 136 0.57 -3.01 -6.52
N THR A 137 -0.54 -2.29 -6.36
CA THR A 137 -1.84 -2.88 -5.99
C THR A 137 -2.91 -2.45 -6.98
N LYS A 138 -3.76 -3.40 -7.37
CA LYS A 138 -4.91 -3.17 -8.25
C LYS A 138 -6.20 -3.14 -7.45
N LEU A 139 -6.91 -2.03 -7.51
CA LEU A 139 -8.26 -1.87 -6.98
C LEU A 139 -9.24 -1.83 -8.15
N GLY A 140 -10.29 -2.65 -8.09
CA GLY A 140 -11.43 -2.60 -9.01
C GLY A 140 -12.29 -1.35 -8.78
N ASP A 141 -13.43 -1.30 -9.47
CA ASP A 141 -14.37 -0.19 -9.36
C ASP A 141 -15.15 -0.23 -8.04
N ARG A 142 -15.59 0.94 -7.57
CA ARG A 142 -16.46 1.08 -6.39
C ARG A 142 -15.85 0.51 -5.11
N VAL A 143 -14.52 0.39 -5.05
CA VAL A 143 -13.82 -0.02 -3.83
C VAL A 143 -13.82 1.13 -2.83
N ARG A 144 -14.14 0.83 -1.58
CA ARG A 144 -14.10 1.80 -0.48
C ARG A 144 -13.05 1.41 0.54
N LEU A 145 -11.97 2.18 0.58
CA LEU A 145 -10.97 2.12 1.64
C LEU A 145 -11.32 3.12 2.73
N LEU A 146 -11.47 2.64 3.95
CA LEU A 146 -11.52 3.47 5.14
C LEU A 146 -10.10 3.90 5.53
N ALA A 147 -9.99 4.79 6.50
CA ALA A 147 -8.72 5.44 6.83
C ALA A 147 -7.60 4.44 7.19
N TYR A 148 -6.36 4.81 6.86
CA TYR A 148 -5.14 4.12 7.30
C TYR A 148 -5.05 2.64 6.90
N CYS A 149 -5.58 2.28 5.73
CA CYS A 149 -5.30 0.98 5.13
C CYS A 149 -3.94 0.97 4.45
N VAL A 150 -3.17 -0.11 4.63
CA VAL A 150 -1.87 -0.30 3.97
C VAL A 150 -1.95 -1.53 3.07
N MET A 151 -1.54 -1.40 1.82
CA MET A 151 -1.60 -2.50 0.87
C MET A 151 -0.39 -2.54 -0.07
N THR A 152 0.11 -3.75 -0.32
CA THR A 152 1.25 -3.98 -1.21
C THR A 152 1.05 -5.25 -2.01
N GLU A 153 1.33 -5.20 -3.32
CA GLU A 153 1.33 -6.37 -4.23
C GLU A 153 0.05 -7.21 -4.10
N SER A 154 -1.10 -6.53 -4.12
CA SER A 154 -2.41 -7.13 -3.85
C SER A 154 -3.44 -6.80 -4.94
N VAL A 155 -4.53 -7.54 -4.95
CA VAL A 155 -5.68 -7.31 -5.84
C VAL A 155 -6.95 -7.24 -5.00
N VAL A 156 -7.78 -6.23 -5.26
CA VAL A 156 -9.08 -6.04 -4.62
C VAL A 156 -10.10 -5.86 -5.71
N ASP A 157 -11.07 -6.76 -5.79
CA ASP A 157 -12.12 -6.71 -6.80
C ASP A 157 -13.21 -5.68 -6.44
N ASN A 158 -14.15 -5.52 -7.37
CA ASN A 158 -15.15 -4.46 -7.33
C ASN A 158 -16.00 -4.46 -6.06
N GLY A 159 -16.35 -3.26 -5.58
CA GLY A 159 -17.32 -3.07 -4.50
C GLY A 159 -16.86 -3.50 -3.10
N ALA A 160 -15.61 -3.93 -2.94
CA ALA A 160 -15.08 -4.31 -1.63
C ALA A 160 -15.00 -3.10 -0.69
N VAL A 161 -15.29 -3.33 0.59
CA VAL A 161 -15.15 -2.34 1.66
C VAL A 161 -14.05 -2.81 2.61
N MET A 162 -13.03 -1.97 2.80
CA MET A 162 -11.86 -2.34 3.59
C MET A 162 -11.50 -1.30 4.65
N GLY A 163 -11.03 -1.77 5.81
CA GLY A 163 -10.50 -0.97 6.90
C GLY A 163 -11.55 -0.52 7.94
N PRO A 164 -11.22 0.53 8.72
CA PRO A 164 -9.91 1.21 8.75
C PRO A 164 -8.82 0.29 9.27
N PHE A 165 -7.54 0.62 9.08
CA PHE A 165 -6.41 -0.15 9.67
C PHE A 165 -6.30 -1.62 9.23
N CYS A 166 -6.74 -1.99 8.02
CA CYS A 166 -6.40 -3.29 7.45
C CYS A 166 -5.01 -3.25 6.79
N HIS A 167 -4.32 -4.38 6.77
CA HIS A 167 -3.00 -4.52 6.14
C HIS A 167 -2.98 -5.68 5.15
N LEU A 168 -2.91 -5.38 3.87
CA LEU A 168 -2.78 -6.37 2.80
C LEU A 168 -1.32 -6.48 2.39
N ARG A 169 -0.75 -7.65 2.64
CA ARG A 169 0.63 -8.00 2.24
C ARG A 169 0.62 -8.73 0.89
N PRO A 170 1.80 -8.90 0.26
CA PRO A 170 1.90 -9.47 -1.07
C PRO A 170 1.10 -10.75 -1.30
N LYS A 171 0.63 -10.87 -2.55
CA LYS A 171 -0.14 -12.01 -3.08
C LYS A 171 -1.51 -12.18 -2.42
N SER A 172 -2.06 -11.12 -1.84
CA SER A 172 -3.42 -11.14 -1.31
C SER A 172 -4.42 -10.75 -2.39
N HIS A 173 -5.53 -11.48 -2.47
CA HIS A 173 -6.65 -11.24 -3.37
C HIS A 173 -7.94 -11.18 -2.57
N VAL A 174 -8.64 -10.04 -2.63
CA VAL A 174 -9.94 -9.83 -2.00
C VAL A 174 -11.01 -9.78 -3.08
N GLY A 175 -11.96 -10.72 -3.01
CA GLY A 175 -13.04 -10.85 -3.98
C GLY A 175 -14.09 -9.75 -3.92
N GLU A 176 -15.00 -9.77 -4.90
CA GLU A 176 -16.04 -8.75 -5.06
C GLU A 176 -16.93 -8.61 -3.83
N ASN A 177 -17.26 -7.37 -3.45
CA ASN A 177 -18.15 -7.05 -2.34
C ASN A 177 -17.76 -7.71 -1.00
N CYS A 178 -16.48 -8.03 -0.80
CA CYS A 178 -15.97 -8.46 0.50
C CYS A 178 -15.95 -7.30 1.50
N GLU A 179 -16.04 -7.65 2.78
CA GLU A 179 -15.90 -6.71 3.90
C GLU A 179 -14.70 -7.13 4.76
N ILE A 180 -13.59 -6.37 4.66
CA ILE A 180 -12.37 -6.59 5.45
C ILE A 180 -12.24 -5.43 6.43
N GLY A 181 -12.55 -5.65 7.70
CA GLY A 181 -12.55 -4.55 8.67
C GLY A 181 -11.21 -4.31 9.35
N ASN A 182 -11.27 -3.79 10.57
CA ASN A 182 -10.11 -3.26 11.26
C ASN A 182 -9.18 -4.32 11.85
N PHE A 183 -7.87 -4.03 11.79
CA PHE A 183 -6.80 -4.87 12.36
C PHE A 183 -6.76 -6.29 11.78
N ILE A 184 -7.20 -6.43 10.52
CA ILE A 184 -7.07 -7.65 9.76
C ILE A 184 -5.80 -7.55 8.91
N GLU A 185 -4.93 -8.54 9.02
CA GLU A 185 -3.76 -8.73 8.17
C GLU A 185 -4.00 -9.89 7.19
N LEU A 186 -3.77 -9.65 5.90
CA LEU A 186 -3.80 -10.67 4.85
C LEU A 186 -2.39 -10.86 4.30
N LYS A 187 -1.99 -12.11 4.04
CA LYS A 187 -0.75 -12.42 3.32
C LYS A 187 -0.92 -13.69 2.50
N LYS A 188 -0.71 -13.63 1.19
CA LYS A 188 -0.90 -14.79 0.30
C LYS A 188 -2.25 -15.46 0.56
N ALA A 189 -3.29 -14.63 0.70
CA ALA A 189 -4.64 -15.04 1.01
C ALA A 189 -5.54 -14.78 -0.20
N LYS A 190 -6.42 -15.73 -0.53
CA LYS A 190 -7.48 -15.56 -1.53
C LYS A 190 -8.81 -15.57 -0.81
N VAL A 191 -9.55 -14.47 -0.86
CA VAL A 191 -10.83 -14.31 -0.19
C VAL A 191 -11.93 -14.26 -1.24
N GLY A 192 -12.82 -15.26 -1.25
CA GLY A 192 -13.96 -15.33 -2.16
C GLY A 192 -14.96 -14.21 -1.92
N ARG A 193 -15.77 -13.90 -2.94
CA ARG A 193 -16.69 -12.75 -2.93
C ARG A 193 -17.65 -12.77 -1.73
N LYS A 194 -18.11 -11.59 -1.32
CA LYS A 194 -19.07 -11.39 -0.20
C LYS A 194 -18.63 -11.98 1.15
N THR A 195 -17.37 -12.39 1.27
CA THR A 195 -16.82 -12.89 2.53
C THR A 195 -16.51 -11.74 3.46
N LYS A 196 -16.70 -12.00 4.76
CA LYS A 196 -16.56 -11.01 5.81
C LYS A 196 -15.48 -11.40 6.81
N ALA A 197 -14.58 -10.48 7.10
CA ALA A 197 -13.59 -10.59 8.17
C ALA A 197 -13.43 -9.21 8.81
N HIS A 198 -14.20 -8.90 9.85
CA HIS A 198 -14.37 -7.50 10.28
C HIS A 198 -13.37 -7.02 11.32
N HIS A 199 -12.82 -7.87 12.16
CA HIS A 199 -12.07 -7.40 13.32
C HIS A 199 -10.93 -8.35 13.65
N VAL A 200 -9.72 -7.81 13.87
CA VAL A 200 -8.57 -8.47 14.52
C VAL A 200 -8.31 -9.89 14.03
N GLY A 201 -7.36 -10.09 13.13
CA GLY A 201 -7.08 -11.43 12.64
C GLY A 201 -5.94 -11.48 11.64
N TYR A 202 -5.43 -12.69 11.42
CA TYR A 202 -4.35 -12.94 10.47
C TYR A 202 -4.75 -14.06 9.53
N LEU A 203 -4.91 -13.70 8.25
CA LEU A 203 -5.28 -14.58 7.14
C LEU A 203 -4.03 -14.79 6.29
N GLY A 204 -3.23 -15.79 6.65
CA GLY A 204 -1.97 -16.10 6.00
C GLY A 204 -1.99 -17.45 5.29
N ASP A 205 -1.57 -17.51 4.03
CA ASP A 205 -1.55 -18.75 3.23
C ASP A 205 -2.92 -19.47 3.28
N VAL A 206 -4.00 -18.76 2.94
CA VAL A 206 -5.38 -19.27 3.06
C VAL A 206 -6.17 -19.05 1.78
N VAL A 207 -7.04 -19.99 1.43
CA VAL A 207 -8.07 -19.83 0.41
C VAL A 207 -9.43 -19.92 1.09
N ILE A 208 -10.21 -18.85 1.02
CA ILE A 208 -11.53 -18.72 1.65
C ILE A 208 -12.58 -18.61 0.55
N GLY A 209 -13.65 -19.40 0.68
CA GLY A 209 -14.78 -19.43 -0.24
C GLY A 209 -15.62 -18.16 -0.27
N GLU A 210 -16.67 -18.16 -1.10
CA GLU A 210 -17.70 -17.13 -1.17
C GLU A 210 -18.59 -17.13 0.08
N GLY A 211 -18.94 -15.93 0.56
CA GLY A 211 -19.93 -15.75 1.62
C GLY A 211 -19.53 -16.31 2.98
N ALA A 212 -18.26 -16.65 3.19
CA ALA A 212 -17.78 -17.10 4.48
C ALA A 212 -17.74 -15.95 5.50
N ASN A 213 -17.84 -16.28 6.78
CA ASN A 213 -17.69 -15.32 7.87
C ASN A 213 -16.54 -15.70 8.78
N ILE A 214 -15.52 -14.85 8.84
CA ILE A 214 -14.35 -15.03 9.70
C ILE A 214 -14.52 -14.17 10.96
N GLY A 215 -14.79 -14.84 12.06
CA GLY A 215 -15.03 -14.22 13.36
C GLY A 215 -13.81 -13.49 13.90
N ALA A 216 -14.07 -12.49 14.74
CA ALA A 216 -13.04 -11.65 15.33
C ALA A 216 -12.00 -12.46 16.12
N GLY A 217 -10.72 -12.15 15.99
CA GLY A 217 -9.62 -12.84 16.69
C GLY A 217 -9.18 -14.15 16.03
N THR A 218 -9.67 -14.48 14.83
CA THR A 218 -9.27 -15.71 14.13
C THR A 218 -7.84 -15.61 13.60
N ILE A 219 -7.06 -16.66 13.84
CA ILE A 219 -5.67 -16.78 13.37
C ILE A 219 -5.52 -18.06 12.54
N PHE A 220 -5.06 -17.91 11.30
CA PHE A 220 -4.61 -19.02 10.47
C PHE A 220 -3.13 -19.33 10.78
N VAL A 221 -2.90 -20.37 11.56
CA VAL A 221 -1.57 -20.80 12.01
C VAL A 221 -0.88 -21.54 10.87
N ASN A 222 -0.17 -20.78 10.03
CA ASN A 222 0.37 -21.24 8.76
C ASN A 222 1.86 -21.60 8.76
N TYR A 223 2.55 -21.57 9.90
CA TYR A 223 3.99 -21.82 10.00
C TYR A 223 4.31 -22.74 11.17
N ASP A 224 5.07 -23.81 10.92
CA ASP A 224 5.42 -24.84 11.91
C ASP A 224 6.81 -24.66 12.54
N GLY A 225 7.55 -23.61 12.15
CA GLY A 225 8.95 -23.40 12.52
C GLY A 225 9.95 -23.68 11.39
N ALA A 226 9.52 -24.31 10.29
CA ALA A 226 10.35 -24.62 9.13
C ALA A 226 9.64 -24.34 7.78
N ALA A 227 8.37 -24.72 7.64
CA ALA A 227 7.60 -24.63 6.41
C ALA A 227 6.27 -23.90 6.61
N LYS A 228 5.73 -23.39 5.49
CA LYS A 228 4.42 -22.75 5.43
C LYS A 228 3.38 -23.69 4.85
N HIS A 229 2.21 -23.73 5.46
CA HIS A 229 1.10 -24.61 5.09
C HIS A 229 -0.13 -23.82 4.72
N THR A 230 -0.99 -24.41 3.89
CA THR A 230 -2.20 -23.74 3.39
C THR A 230 -3.45 -24.23 4.12
N THR A 231 -4.35 -23.31 4.44
CA THR A 231 -5.71 -23.63 4.90
C THR A 231 -6.73 -23.40 3.79
N LEU A 232 -7.72 -24.29 3.69
CA LEU A 232 -8.87 -24.14 2.80
C LEU A 232 -10.13 -23.94 3.65
N VAL A 233 -10.93 -22.94 3.30
CA VAL A 233 -12.23 -22.66 3.93
C VAL A 233 -13.29 -22.63 2.83
N GLY A 234 -14.28 -23.50 2.93
CA GLY A 234 -15.36 -23.63 1.95
C GLY A 234 -16.33 -22.45 1.93
N ASP A 235 -17.19 -22.44 0.92
CA ASP A 235 -18.23 -21.43 0.75
C ASP A 235 -19.21 -21.45 1.93
N GLY A 236 -19.72 -20.28 2.33
CA GLY A 236 -20.70 -20.14 3.40
C GLY A 236 -20.23 -20.58 4.80
N ALA A 237 -18.97 -20.99 4.97
CA ALA A 237 -18.46 -21.45 6.25
C ALA A 237 -18.47 -20.31 7.29
N PHE A 238 -18.83 -20.67 8.53
CA PHE A 238 -18.81 -19.75 9.66
C PHE A 238 -17.66 -20.11 10.60
N VAL A 239 -16.68 -19.23 10.75
CA VAL A 239 -15.59 -19.38 11.70
C VAL A 239 -15.86 -18.50 12.91
N GLY A 240 -16.08 -19.11 14.08
CA GLY A 240 -16.32 -18.39 15.32
C GLY A 240 -15.12 -17.54 15.78
N SER A 241 -15.39 -16.55 16.61
CA SER A 241 -14.36 -15.66 17.16
C SER A 241 -13.29 -16.39 17.96
N ASN A 242 -12.07 -15.83 18.01
CA ASN A 242 -10.91 -16.35 18.74
C ASN A 242 -10.56 -17.81 18.38
N THR A 243 -10.74 -18.19 17.13
CA THR A 243 -10.42 -19.53 16.65
C THR A 243 -8.97 -19.58 16.15
N SER A 244 -8.25 -20.66 16.48
CA SER A 244 -6.94 -20.96 15.87
C SER A 244 -7.11 -22.08 14.84
N ILE A 245 -6.77 -21.82 13.58
CA ILE A 245 -6.86 -22.81 12.51
C ILE A 245 -5.45 -23.28 12.16
N VAL A 246 -5.08 -24.50 12.55
CA VAL A 246 -3.73 -25.04 12.37
C VAL A 246 -3.61 -25.69 10.99
N ALA A 247 -2.87 -25.03 10.10
CA ALA A 247 -2.64 -25.53 8.75
C ALA A 247 -1.64 -26.71 8.74
N PRO A 248 -1.75 -27.65 7.79
CA PRO A 248 -2.76 -27.73 6.74
C PRO A 248 -4.09 -28.29 7.25
N VAL A 249 -5.19 -27.66 6.88
CA VAL A 249 -6.55 -28.12 7.23
C VAL A 249 -7.59 -27.57 6.26
N THR A 250 -8.64 -28.34 6.02
CA THR A 250 -9.81 -27.98 5.21
C THR A 250 -11.04 -27.84 6.10
N ILE A 251 -11.71 -26.69 6.01
CA ILE A 251 -13.04 -26.46 6.57
C ILE A 251 -14.04 -26.57 5.43
N GLY A 252 -14.96 -27.52 5.50
CA GLY A 252 -15.96 -27.77 4.47
C GLY A 252 -16.93 -26.61 4.25
N GLU A 253 -17.61 -26.65 3.10
CA GLU A 253 -18.71 -25.75 2.78
C GLU A 253 -19.80 -25.78 3.85
N GLY A 254 -20.34 -24.62 4.22
CA GLY A 254 -21.40 -24.49 5.23
C GLY A 254 -21.01 -24.88 6.66
N ALA A 255 -19.77 -25.33 6.88
CA ALA A 255 -19.31 -25.78 8.19
C ALA A 255 -19.31 -24.64 9.22
N TYR A 256 -19.58 -25.00 10.47
CA TYR A 256 -19.62 -24.07 11.59
C TYR A 256 -18.52 -24.39 12.60
N VAL A 257 -17.54 -23.52 12.74
CA VAL A 257 -16.51 -23.62 13.77
C VAL A 257 -16.93 -22.81 14.99
N ALA A 258 -17.09 -23.47 16.13
CA ALA A 258 -17.41 -22.77 17.35
C ALA A 258 -16.28 -21.83 17.79
N ALA A 259 -16.67 -20.73 18.44
CA ALA A 259 -15.73 -19.73 18.93
C ALA A 259 -14.71 -20.36 19.90
N GLY A 260 -13.48 -19.83 19.93
CA GLY A 260 -12.44 -20.23 20.87
C GLY A 260 -11.85 -21.62 20.61
N SER A 261 -12.16 -22.26 19.47
CA SER A 261 -11.67 -23.59 19.15
C SER A 261 -10.30 -23.58 18.47
N VAL A 262 -9.53 -24.65 18.70
CA VAL A 262 -8.30 -24.95 17.98
C VAL A 262 -8.55 -26.10 17.01
N ILE A 263 -8.58 -25.78 15.71
CA ILE A 263 -8.88 -26.74 14.65
C ILE A 263 -7.59 -27.31 14.09
N THR A 264 -7.43 -28.63 14.22
CA THR A 264 -6.21 -29.39 13.84
C THR A 264 -6.49 -30.52 12.85
N LYS A 265 -7.76 -30.72 12.47
CA LYS A 265 -8.21 -31.77 11.55
C LYS A 265 -9.30 -31.21 10.64
N ASP A 266 -9.43 -31.82 9.47
CA ASP A 266 -10.45 -31.42 8.50
C ASP A 266 -11.85 -31.47 9.11
N VAL A 267 -12.65 -30.47 8.73
CA VAL A 267 -14.04 -30.31 9.17
C VAL A 267 -14.92 -30.64 7.96
N PRO A 268 -15.80 -31.66 8.02
CA PRO A 268 -16.72 -31.97 6.94
C PRO A 268 -17.65 -30.80 6.60
N ALA A 269 -18.21 -30.80 5.39
CA ALA A 269 -19.26 -29.85 5.01
C ALA A 269 -20.46 -29.95 5.95
N ASP A 270 -21.12 -28.81 6.19
CA ASP A 270 -22.28 -28.62 7.07
C ASP A 270 -22.08 -29.08 8.53
N ALA A 271 -20.85 -29.45 8.92
CA ALA A 271 -20.57 -29.93 10.26
C ALA A 271 -20.36 -28.77 11.25
N LEU A 272 -20.84 -28.96 12.47
CA LEU A 272 -20.39 -28.19 13.62
C LEU A 272 -19.11 -28.84 14.17
N VAL A 273 -18.03 -28.07 14.28
CA VAL A 273 -16.83 -28.47 15.02
C VAL A 273 -16.67 -27.62 16.27
N VAL A 274 -16.39 -28.28 17.38
CA VAL A 274 -16.13 -27.66 18.67
C VAL A 274 -14.92 -28.35 19.29
N GLU A 275 -13.87 -27.58 19.51
CA GLU A 275 -12.75 -27.94 20.40
C GLU A 275 -12.79 -26.96 21.57
N ARG A 276 -13.15 -27.45 22.76
CA ARG A 276 -13.25 -26.64 23.98
C ARG A 276 -13.26 -27.53 25.22
N ALA A 277 -12.62 -27.08 26.29
CA ALA A 277 -12.73 -27.71 27.61
C ALA A 277 -14.10 -27.45 28.26
N GLU A 278 -14.57 -28.38 29.09
CA GLU A 278 -15.73 -28.14 29.94
C GLU A 278 -15.47 -26.97 30.89
N GLN A 279 -16.48 -26.09 31.05
CA GLN A 279 -16.37 -24.94 31.93
C GLN A 279 -16.37 -25.38 33.40
N VAL A 280 -15.31 -25.06 34.14
CA VAL A 280 -15.23 -25.31 35.58
C VAL A 280 -15.37 -24.01 36.37
N VAL A 281 -16.34 -23.95 37.28
CA VAL A 281 -16.54 -22.83 38.20
C VAL A 281 -15.95 -23.17 39.57
N LYS A 282 -14.91 -22.44 39.99
CA LYS A 282 -14.27 -22.60 41.32
C LYS A 282 -14.71 -21.51 42.28
N GLU A 283 -15.84 -21.72 42.94
CA GLU A 283 -16.43 -20.75 43.85
C GLU A 283 -15.49 -20.35 45.00
N GLY A 284 -15.53 -19.06 45.34
CA GLY A 284 -14.71 -18.47 46.40
C GLY A 284 -13.21 -18.38 46.12
N TRP A 285 -12.70 -18.83 44.97
CA TRP A 285 -11.26 -18.85 44.69
C TRP A 285 -10.62 -17.45 44.77
N ALA A 286 -11.26 -16.44 44.19
CA ALA A 286 -10.75 -15.07 44.20
C ALA A 286 -10.67 -14.51 45.63
N ALA A 287 -11.65 -14.82 46.49
CA ALA A 287 -11.64 -14.42 47.88
C ALA A 287 -10.49 -15.08 48.66
N ARG A 288 -10.30 -16.40 48.51
CA ARG A 288 -9.17 -17.14 49.11
C ARG A 288 -7.81 -16.57 48.68
N ARG A 289 -7.65 -16.26 47.39
CA ARG A 289 -6.40 -15.68 46.86
C ARG A 289 -6.11 -14.28 47.41
N ARG A 290 -7.13 -13.42 47.57
CA ARG A 290 -6.96 -12.10 48.20
C ARG A 290 -6.54 -12.21 49.67
N ALA A 291 -7.18 -13.10 50.43
CA ALA A 291 -6.84 -13.35 51.83
C ALA A 291 -5.39 -13.86 51.98
N ALA A 292 -4.98 -14.83 51.16
CA ALA A 292 -3.62 -15.35 51.16
C ALA A 292 -2.57 -14.26 50.85
N ARG A 293 -2.82 -13.40 49.84
CA ARG A 293 -1.93 -12.27 49.54
C ARG A 293 -1.85 -11.24 50.67
N ALA A 294 -2.97 -10.96 51.35
CA ALA A 294 -2.98 -10.04 52.49
C ALA A 294 -2.21 -10.62 53.69
N ALA A 295 -2.33 -11.92 53.94
CA ALA A 295 -1.57 -12.61 54.99
C ALA A 295 -0.07 -12.62 54.70
N GLN A 296 0.34 -12.80 53.44
CA GLN A 296 1.74 -12.73 53.03
C GLN A 296 2.32 -11.33 53.24
N LYS A 297 1.61 -10.28 52.78
CA LYS A 297 2.04 -8.89 53.01
C LYS A 297 2.20 -8.51 54.48
N LYS A 298 1.40 -9.09 55.38
CA LYS A 298 1.52 -8.89 56.83
C LYS A 298 2.70 -9.63 57.47
N LYS A 299 3.19 -10.70 56.82
CA LYS A 299 4.38 -11.44 57.27
C LYS A 299 5.68 -10.79 56.79
N ASP A 300 5.60 -10.09 55.65
CA ASP A 300 6.74 -9.41 55.03
C ASP A 300 6.90 -7.94 55.51
N SER A 301 6.05 -7.47 56.44
CA SER A 301 6.06 -6.14 57.07
C SER A 301 6.40 -6.23 58.55
#